data_AF-A0A2G9ZB19-F1
#
_entry.id   AF-A0A2G9ZB19-F1
#
_cell.length_a   1.000
_cell.length_b   1.000
_cell.length_c   1.000
_cell.angle_alpha   90.00
_cell.angle_beta   90.00
_cell.angle_gamma   90.00
#
_symmetry.space_group_name_H-M   'P 1'
#
loop_
_entity.id
_entity.type
_entity.pdbx_description
1 polymer ?
#
loop_
_entity_poly.entity_id
_entity_poly.type
_entity_poly.pdbx_seq_one_letter_code
_entity_poly.pdbx_strand_id
1 'polypeptide(L)'
;MCHFHQQKIITRCLTKNPVLKANIELRSIAMKLAKTDKESFNGRLNEWYEKWGDFLKEKIFNPETGKYHFTHKRTRSAFFSLKRNLPYLFTFYDHIELKIPNTNNSIGGYFSCIKKKVNIHNGLRKDWKLKLMFYLLFRQK
;
A
#
# COMPACT_ATOMS: atom_id res chain seq x y z
N MET A 1 -2.15 -7.59 -2.52
CA MET A 1 -1.78 -6.17 -2.40
C MET A 1 -1.76 -5.57 -3.81
N CYS A 2 -2.28 -4.35 -4.07
CA CYS A 2 -2.21 -3.75 -5.43
C CYS A 2 -1.38 -2.46 -5.44
N HIS A 3 -1.00 -1.97 -6.62
CA HIS A 3 -0.16 -0.78 -6.79
C HIS A 3 -0.77 0.47 -6.14
N PHE A 4 -2.06 0.72 -6.34
CA PHE A 4 -2.75 1.89 -5.78
C PHE A 4 -2.76 1.87 -4.24
N HIS A 5 -3.11 0.73 -3.64
CA HIS A 5 -3.08 0.60 -2.18
C HIS A 5 -1.66 0.75 -1.65
N GLN A 6 -0.65 0.31 -2.39
CA GLN A 6 0.75 0.44 -1.96
C GLN A 6 1.19 1.90 -1.99
N GLN A 7 0.85 2.62 -3.05
CA GLN A 7 1.08 4.07 -3.14
C GLN A 7 0.37 4.85 -2.03
N LYS A 8 -0.82 4.41 -1.61
CA LYS A 8 -1.51 4.96 -0.44
C LYS A 8 -0.78 4.71 0.87
N ILE A 9 -0.26 3.50 1.09
CA ILE A 9 0.57 3.19 2.27
C ILE A 9 1.81 4.10 2.29
N ILE A 10 2.50 4.22 1.16
CA ILE A 10 3.68 5.09 1.04
C ILE A 10 3.35 6.55 1.30
N THR A 11 2.25 7.05 0.73
CA THR A 11 1.82 8.43 0.98
C THR A 11 1.44 8.65 2.44
N ARG A 12 0.84 7.67 3.11
CA ARG A 12 0.55 7.74 4.55
C ARG A 12 1.83 7.77 5.38
N CYS A 13 2.84 6.98 5.02
CA CYS A 13 4.11 6.95 5.75
C CYS A 13 4.96 8.20 5.51
N LEU A 14 5.18 8.58 4.24
CA LEU A 14 6.16 9.61 3.84
C LEU A 14 5.55 11.00 3.59
N THR A 15 4.22 11.13 3.64
CA THR A 15 3.45 12.30 3.16
C THR A 15 3.55 12.52 1.64
N LYS A 16 2.83 13.52 1.13
CA LYS A 16 2.85 13.90 -0.29
C LYS A 16 4.10 14.69 -0.67
N ASN A 17 4.57 15.54 0.24
CA ASN A 17 5.70 16.45 0.04
C ASN A 17 6.74 16.20 1.15
N PRO A 18 7.47 15.07 1.12
CA PRO A 18 8.53 14.83 2.07
C PRO A 18 9.67 15.84 1.89
N VAL A 19 10.27 16.28 3.00
CA VAL A 19 11.44 17.17 3.00
C VAL A 19 12.75 16.37 3.01
N LEU A 20 12.77 15.23 3.71
CA LEU A 20 13.96 14.37 3.80
C LEU A 20 14.31 13.76 2.44
N LYS A 21 15.58 13.87 2.03
CA LYS A 21 16.08 13.34 0.76
C LYS A 21 15.80 11.85 0.57
N ALA A 22 16.04 11.05 1.63
CA ALA A 22 15.70 9.62 1.64
C ALA A 22 14.23 9.35 1.30
N ASN A 23 13.31 10.16 1.85
CA ASN A 23 11.87 10.02 1.65
C ASN A 23 11.44 10.50 0.26
N ILE A 24 12.05 11.57 -0.27
CA ILE A 24 11.81 12.07 -1.63
C ILE A 24 12.18 10.99 -2.64
N GLU A 25 13.37 10.42 -2.52
CA GLU A 25 13.87 9.35 -3.39
C GLU A 25 12.97 8.10 -3.30
N LEU A 26 12.64 7.63 -2.09
CA LEU A 26 11.79 6.46 -1.89
C LEU A 26 10.38 6.66 -2.43
N ARG A 27 9.81 7.87 -2.24
CA ARG A 27 8.50 8.22 -2.77
C ARG A 27 8.52 8.23 -4.30
N SER A 28 9.56 8.77 -4.92
CA SER A 28 9.73 8.77 -6.37
C SER A 28 9.72 7.36 -6.94
N ILE A 29 10.46 6.42 -6.32
CA ILE A 29 10.45 5.01 -6.69
C ILE A 29 9.03 4.43 -6.59
N ALA A 30 8.37 4.61 -5.44
CA ALA A 30 7.02 4.08 -5.23
C ALA A 30 5.95 4.64 -6.20
N MET A 31 6.07 5.90 -6.62
CA MET A 31 5.14 6.50 -7.60
C MET A 31 5.36 5.97 -9.02
N LYS A 32 6.55 5.46 -9.33
CA LYS A 32 6.86 4.82 -10.61
C LYS A 32 6.42 3.36 -10.70
N LEU A 33 5.95 2.76 -9.61
CA LEU A 33 5.55 1.34 -9.52
C LEU A 33 4.64 0.86 -10.67
N ALA A 34 3.67 1.68 -11.10
CA ALA A 34 2.73 1.31 -12.16
C ALA A 34 3.31 1.41 -13.58
N LYS A 35 4.53 1.94 -13.74
CA LYS A 35 5.19 2.25 -15.01
C LYS A 35 6.54 1.53 -15.17
N THR A 36 6.86 0.59 -14.29
CA THR A 36 8.13 -0.13 -14.26
C THR A 36 7.89 -1.62 -14.19
N ASP A 37 8.75 -2.40 -14.83
CA ASP A 37 8.86 -3.84 -14.68
C ASP A 37 9.38 -4.25 -13.29
N LYS A 38 9.24 -5.53 -12.98
CA LYS A 38 9.54 -6.11 -11.67
C LYS A 38 11.02 -5.99 -11.33
N GLU A 39 11.88 -6.30 -12.29
CA GLU A 39 13.33 -6.35 -12.17
C GLU A 39 13.88 -4.94 -11.92
N SER A 40 13.51 -3.99 -12.77
CA SER A 40 13.91 -2.59 -12.64
C SER A 40 13.40 -1.95 -11.36
N PHE A 41 12.18 -2.28 -10.93
CA PHE A 41 11.64 -1.78 -9.66
C PHE A 41 12.41 -2.33 -8.46
N ASN A 42 12.67 -3.64 -8.45
CA ASN A 42 13.42 -4.29 -7.38
C ASN A 42 14.87 -3.79 -7.32
N GLY A 43 15.53 -3.61 -8.47
CA GLY A 43 16.87 -3.01 -8.57
C GLY A 43 16.92 -1.63 -7.92
N ARG A 44 16.06 -0.70 -8.35
CA ARG A 44 15.97 0.65 -7.78
C ARG A 44 15.67 0.65 -6.28
N LEU A 45 14.84 -0.29 -5.81
CA LEU A 45 14.52 -0.41 -4.39
C LEU A 45 15.72 -0.91 -3.58
N ASN A 46 16.54 -1.80 -4.13
CA ASN A 46 17.76 -2.27 -3.50
C ASN A 46 18.86 -1.21 -3.51
N GLU A 47 19.08 -0.50 -4.62
CA GLU A 47 20.00 0.65 -4.70
C GLU A 47 19.66 1.72 -3.65
N TRP A 48 18.38 2.02 -3.48
CA TRP A 48 17.93 2.95 -2.44
C TRP A 48 18.27 2.42 -1.04
N TYR A 49 18.13 1.12 -0.80
CA TYR A 49 18.45 0.50 0.49
C TYR A 49 19.96 0.45 0.77
N GLU A 50 20.79 0.22 -0.25
CA GLU A 50 22.25 0.30 -0.11
C GLU A 50 22.67 1.70 0.31
N LYS A 51 22.08 2.73 -0.30
CA LYS A 51 22.37 4.13 0.02
C LYS A 51 21.85 4.59 1.39
N TRP A 52 20.64 4.16 1.78
CA TRP A 52 19.95 4.67 2.99
C TRP A 52 19.78 3.60 4.09
N GLY A 53 20.42 2.46 3.94
CA GLY A 53 20.25 1.31 4.83
C GLY A 53 20.69 1.60 6.26
N ASP A 54 21.80 2.30 6.44
CA ASP A 54 22.31 2.69 7.76
C ASP A 54 21.49 3.79 8.40
N PHE A 55 21.01 4.76 7.61
CA PHE A 55 20.01 5.74 8.03
C PHE A 55 18.76 5.04 8.62
N LEU A 56 18.29 3.93 8.03
CA LEU A 56 17.16 3.17 8.58
C LEU A 56 17.47 2.39 9.87
N LYS A 57 18.75 2.17 10.20
CA LYS A 57 19.19 1.46 11.41
C LYS A 57 19.42 2.40 12.58
N GLU A 58 19.49 3.72 12.35
CA GLU A 58 19.62 4.73 13.40
C GLU A 58 18.57 4.54 14.50
N LYS A 59 19.03 4.51 15.75
CA LYS A 59 18.20 4.37 16.94
C LYS A 59 18.56 5.47 17.94
N ILE A 60 17.53 6.02 18.58
CA ILE A 60 17.65 6.95 19.68
C ILE A 60 17.25 6.20 20.96
N PHE A 61 18.04 6.36 22.01
CA PHE A 61 17.72 5.87 23.34
C PHE A 61 16.71 6.82 24.00
N ASN A 62 15.64 6.27 24.57
CA ASN A 62 14.69 7.04 25.37
C ASN A 62 14.97 6.81 26.86
N PRO A 63 15.49 7.82 27.59
CA PRO A 63 15.82 7.71 29.02
C PRO A 63 14.62 7.39 29.91
N GLU A 64 13.43 7.89 29.59
CA GLU A 64 12.21 7.69 30.41
C GLU A 64 11.70 6.25 30.37
N THR A 65 11.88 5.58 29.22
CA THR A 65 11.38 4.21 29.01
C THR A 65 12.48 3.16 29.06
N GLY A 66 13.75 3.57 29.11
CA GLY A 66 14.92 2.68 29.06
C GLY A 66 15.07 1.90 27.76
N LYS A 67 14.40 2.31 26.67
CA LYS A 67 14.31 1.54 25.41
C LYS A 67 14.90 2.30 24.23
N TYR A 68 15.49 1.56 23.30
CA TYR A 68 15.89 2.10 22.00
C TYR A 68 14.72 2.14 21.03
N HIS A 69 14.60 3.24 20.29
CA HIS A 69 13.63 3.43 19.24
C HIS A 69 14.30 3.82 17.94
N PHE A 70 13.87 3.23 16.82
CA PHE A 70 14.33 3.70 15.51
C PHE A 70 13.96 5.17 15.32
N THR A 71 14.90 5.98 14.82
CA THR A 71 14.68 7.40 14.54
C THR A 71 13.67 7.57 13.41
N HIS A 72 13.87 6.86 12.30
CA HIS A 72 13.09 7.05 11.07
C HIS A 72 11.99 5.99 10.91
N LYS A 73 11.14 5.80 11.93
CA LYS A 73 10.11 4.73 11.97
C LYS A 73 9.19 4.73 10.74
N ARG A 74 8.80 5.90 10.26
CA ARG A 74 7.88 6.05 9.12
C ARG A 74 8.54 5.67 7.81
N THR A 75 9.78 6.12 7.58
CA THR A 75 10.57 5.76 6.39
C THR A 75 10.86 4.27 6.36
N ARG A 76 11.25 3.73 7.52
CA ARG A 76 11.46 2.29 7.70
C ARG A 76 10.19 1.51 7.35
N SER A 77 9.04 1.90 7.92
CA SER A 77 7.75 1.27 7.62
C SER A 77 7.39 1.34 6.13
N ALA A 78 7.64 2.49 5.48
CA ALA A 78 7.40 2.66 4.05
C ALA A 78 8.23 1.67 3.22
N PHE A 79 9.55 1.64 3.43
CA PHE A 79 10.46 0.76 2.71
C PHE A 79 10.13 -0.72 2.92
N PHE A 80 9.98 -1.16 4.18
CA PHE A 80 9.67 -2.56 4.47
C PHE A 80 8.26 -2.96 4.04
N SER A 81 7.33 -2.02 3.84
CA SER A 81 6.05 -2.33 3.21
C SER A 81 6.23 -2.69 1.73
N LEU A 82 7.08 -1.97 1.00
CA LEU A 82 7.40 -2.29 -0.40
C LEU A 82 8.10 -3.64 -0.50
N LYS A 83 9.14 -3.84 0.31
CA LYS A 83 9.95 -5.07 0.27
C LYS A 83 9.13 -6.32 0.58
N ARG A 84 8.29 -6.28 1.62
CA ARG A 84 7.41 -7.42 1.98
C ARG A 84 6.30 -7.65 0.95
N ASN A 85 5.79 -6.59 0.33
CA ASN A 85 4.70 -6.71 -0.63
C ASN A 85 5.17 -6.99 -2.06
N LEU A 86 6.47 -6.96 -2.33
CA LEU A 86 7.04 -7.04 -3.68
C LEU A 86 6.51 -8.22 -4.52
N PRO A 87 6.41 -9.46 -4.00
CA PRO A 87 5.84 -10.59 -4.75
C PRO A 87 4.38 -10.34 -5.15
N TYR A 88 3.59 -9.71 -4.28
CA TYR A 88 2.18 -9.42 -4.51
C TYR A 88 1.95 -8.23 -5.45
N LEU A 89 2.90 -7.30 -5.52
CA LEU A 89 2.80 -6.14 -6.41
C LEU A 89 2.99 -6.55 -7.87
N PHE A 90 3.71 -7.64 -8.13
CA PHE A 90 4.01 -8.12 -9.48
C PHE A 90 3.35 -9.45 -9.83
N THR A 91 2.36 -9.91 -9.05
CA THR A 91 1.58 -11.12 -9.39
C THR A 91 0.93 -11.04 -10.78
N PHE A 92 0.49 -9.85 -11.21
CA PHE A 92 -0.05 -9.65 -12.56
C PHE A 92 1.02 -9.75 -13.66
N TYR A 93 2.28 -9.46 -13.32
CA TYR A 93 3.42 -9.52 -14.23
C TYR A 93 3.92 -10.96 -14.38
N ASP A 94 3.87 -11.74 -13.29
CA ASP A 94 4.25 -13.16 -13.30
C ASP A 94 3.17 -14.05 -13.97
N HIS A 95 1.92 -13.58 -14.05
CA HIS A 95 0.76 -14.29 -14.60
C HIS A 95 -0.01 -13.48 -15.66
N ILE A 96 0.67 -13.10 -16.73
CA ILE A 96 0.10 -12.25 -17.80
C ILE A 96 -1.08 -12.95 -18.51
N GLU A 97 -1.05 -14.29 -18.59
CA GLU A 97 -2.08 -15.13 -19.17
C GLU A 97 -3.45 -14.95 -18.52
N LEU A 98 -3.49 -14.59 -17.23
CA LEU A 98 -4.71 -14.38 -16.47
C LEU A 98 -5.34 -12.99 -16.73
N LYS A 99 -4.66 -12.11 -17.48
CA LYS A 99 -5.10 -10.75 -17.83
C LYS A 99 -5.55 -9.93 -16.61
N ILE A 100 -4.90 -10.13 -15.46
CA ILE A 100 -5.23 -9.45 -14.21
C ILE A 100 -4.75 -8.00 -14.28
N PRO A 101 -5.57 -7.00 -13.92
CA PRO A 101 -5.11 -5.61 -13.87
C PRO A 101 -4.15 -5.39 -12.69
N ASN A 102 -3.15 -4.53 -12.87
CA ASN A 102 -2.20 -4.12 -11.83
C ASN A 102 -2.83 -3.28 -10.69
N THR A 103 -4.05 -2.77 -10.90
CA THR A 103 -4.85 -2.08 -9.89
C THR A 103 -6.22 -2.72 -9.72
N ASN A 104 -6.75 -2.67 -8.50
CA ASN A 104 -8.11 -3.13 -8.17
C ASN A 104 -9.08 -1.96 -7.97
N ASN A 105 -8.81 -0.79 -8.58
CA ASN A 105 -9.58 0.43 -8.38
C ASN A 105 -11.05 0.26 -8.80
N SER A 106 -11.31 -0.47 -9.89
CA SER A 106 -12.67 -0.75 -10.37
C SER A 106 -13.48 -1.54 -9.32
N ILE A 107 -12.89 -2.60 -8.77
CA ILE A 107 -13.49 -3.43 -7.72
C ILE A 107 -13.68 -2.60 -6.43
N GLY A 108 -12.69 -1.80 -6.06
CA GLY A 108 -12.76 -0.91 -4.90
C GLY A 108 -13.86 0.14 -4.99
N GLY A 109 -14.04 0.74 -6.18
CA GLY A 109 -15.13 1.69 -6.47
C GLY A 109 -16.50 1.02 -6.34
N TYR A 110 -16.64 -0.17 -6.89
CA TYR A 110 -17.87 -0.95 -6.79
C TYR A 110 -18.23 -1.30 -5.34
N PHE A 111 -17.25 -1.78 -4.55
CA PHE A 111 -17.46 -2.03 -3.12
C PHE A 111 -17.77 -0.76 -2.32
N SER A 112 -17.21 0.38 -2.70
CA SER A 112 -17.54 1.67 -2.07
C SER A 112 -19.03 2.02 -2.25
N CYS A 113 -19.57 1.81 -3.45
CA CYS A 113 -20.99 2.02 -3.74
C CYS A 113 -21.89 1.14 -2.84
N ILE A 114 -21.57 -0.16 -2.72
CA ILE A 114 -22.32 -1.10 -1.89
C ILE A 114 -22.24 -0.69 -0.42
N LYS A 115 -21.03 -0.42 0.09
CA LYS A 115 -20.83 0.02 1.48
C LYS A 115 -21.62 1.28 1.80
N LYS A 116 -21.68 2.25 0.89
CA LYS A 116 -22.47 3.47 1.09
C LYS A 116 -23.96 3.15 1.25
N LYS A 117 -24.52 2.27 0.43
CA LYS A 117 -25.93 1.84 0.52
C LYS A 117 -26.21 1.05 1.79
N VAL A 118 -25.32 0.14 2.19
CA VAL A 118 -25.45 -0.62 3.44
C VAL A 118 -25.33 0.29 4.66
N ASN A 119 -24.45 1.29 4.64
CA ASN A 119 -24.24 2.23 5.74
C ASN A 119 -25.46 3.11 6.03
N ILE A 120 -26.29 3.42 5.02
CA ILE A 120 -27.57 4.11 5.25
C ILE A 120 -28.48 3.27 6.17
N HIS A 121 -28.36 1.95 6.11
CA HIS A 121 -29.14 1.00 6.89
C HIS A 121 -28.31 0.33 8.00
N ASN A 122 -27.53 1.14 8.75
CA ASN A 122 -26.64 0.64 9.80
C ASN A 122 -27.34 -0.15 10.92
N GLY A 123 -28.63 0.10 11.16
CA GLY A 123 -29.45 -0.63 12.14
C GLY A 123 -29.90 -2.03 11.71
N LEU A 124 -29.66 -2.44 10.45
CA LEU A 124 -30.04 -3.78 10.00
C LEU A 124 -29.27 -4.87 10.74
N ARG A 125 -29.98 -5.95 11.08
CA ARG A 125 -29.37 -7.19 11.54
C ARG A 125 -28.42 -7.73 10.47
N LYS A 126 -27.38 -8.46 10.90
CA LYS A 126 -26.33 -8.98 10.01
C LYS A 126 -26.90 -9.74 8.81
N ASP A 127 -27.90 -10.60 9.02
CA ASP A 127 -28.52 -11.39 7.95
C ASP A 127 -29.18 -10.52 6.88
N TRP A 128 -29.83 -9.43 7.29
CA TRP A 128 -30.46 -8.47 6.38
C TRP A 128 -29.43 -7.62 5.65
N LYS A 129 -28.32 -7.26 6.30
CA LYS A 129 -27.18 -6.61 5.63
C LYS A 129 -26.60 -7.52 4.55
N LEU A 130 -26.45 -8.81 4.82
CA LEU A 130 -26.01 -9.80 3.84
C LEU A 130 -26.99 -9.89 2.67
N LYS A 131 -28.29 -10.07 2.94
CA LYS A 131 -29.34 -10.08 1.89
C LYS A 131 -29.30 -8.82 1.03
N LEU A 132 -29.15 -7.64 1.64
CA LEU A 132 -29.03 -6.38 0.92
C LEU A 132 -27.77 -6.34 0.06
N MET A 133 -26.61 -6.80 0.57
CA MET A 133 -25.39 -6.90 -0.22
C MET A 133 -25.56 -7.85 -1.41
N PHE A 134 -26.10 -9.06 -1.19
CA PHE A 134 -26.39 -10.02 -2.26
C PHE A 134 -27.30 -9.41 -3.32
N TYR A 135 -28.39 -8.77 -2.90
CA TYR A 135 -29.29 -8.08 -3.80
C TYR A 135 -28.58 -7.00 -4.63
N LEU A 136 -27.75 -6.17 -4.00
CA LEU A 136 -26.99 -5.12 -4.69
C LEU A 136 -25.89 -5.65 -5.62
N LEU A 137 -25.36 -6.86 -5.34
CA LEU A 137 -24.34 -7.53 -6.14
C LEU A 137 -24.94 -8.18 -7.40
N PHE A 138 -26.07 -8.88 -7.25
CA PHE A 138 -26.65 -9.73 -8.29
C PHE A 138 -27.81 -9.07 -9.04
N ARG A 139 -28.24 -7.88 -8.62
CA ARG A 139 -29.11 -7.02 -9.43
C ARG A 139 -28.28 -6.38 -10.55
N GLN A 140 -27.83 -7.18 -11.51
CA GLN A 140 -27.38 -6.65 -12.79
C GLN A 140 -28.63 -6.21 -13.58
N LYS A 141 -28.57 -4.99 -14.10
CA LYS A 141 -29.46 -4.50 -15.16
C LYS A 141 -28.95 -5.05 -16.48
#